data_AF-A0A3N0XCB9-F1
#
_entry.id   AF-A0A3N0XCB9-F1
#
_cell.length_a   1.000
_cell.length_b   1.000
_cell.length_c   1.000
_cell.angle_alpha   90.00
_cell.angle_beta   90.00
_cell.angle_gamma   90.00
#
_symmetry.space_group_name_H-M   'P 1'
#
loop_
_entity.id
_entity.type
_entity.pdbx_description
1 polymer ?
#
loop_
_entity_poly.entity_id
_entity_poly.type
_entity_poly.pdbx_seq_one_letter_code
_entity_poly.pdbx_strand_id
1 'polypeptide(L)' 'MRKNDLQQWTNNQDFMKGYSKRKSTFEGLEIRFDNEQNFVNDLQKNNLLKIESSKGLFGLF' A
#
# COMPACT_ATOMS: atom_id res chain seq x y z
N MET A 1 -12.48 -13.99 0.62
CA MET A 1 -11.25 -13.42 1.19
C MET A 1 -10.18 -14.50 1.13
N ARG A 2 -9.13 -14.27 0.35
CA ARG A 2 -8.12 -15.30 0.04
C ARG A 2 -7.31 -15.62 1.29
N LYS A 3 -6.66 -16.78 1.31
CA LYS A 3 -5.84 -17.30 2.42
C LYS A 3 -4.79 -16.31 2.96
N ASN A 4 -4.39 -15.31 2.16
CA ASN A 4 -3.40 -14.28 2.50
C ASN A 4 -4.01 -13.01 3.14
N ASP A 5 -5.34 -12.84 3.09
CA ASP A 5 -6.01 -11.70 3.73
C ASP A 5 -6.09 -11.89 5.26
N LEU A 6 -5.95 -13.14 5.72
CA LEU A 6 -5.90 -13.51 7.12
C LEU A 6 -4.44 -13.53 7.59
N GLN A 7 -3.95 -12.38 8.06
CA GLN A 7 -2.67 -12.35 8.75
C GLN A 7 -2.78 -13.10 10.07
N GLN A 8 -1.99 -14.16 10.23
CA GLN A 8 -1.83 -14.85 11.50
C GLN A 8 -0.93 -14.03 12.43
N TRP A 9 -1.35 -13.91 13.69
CA TRP A 9 -0.60 -13.22 14.74
C TRP A 9 -0.07 -14.24 15.72
N THR A 10 1.19 -14.12 16.10
CA THR A 10 1.83 -15.07 17.01
C THR A 10 1.34 -14.87 18.46
N ASN A 11 1.00 -13.63 18.82
CA ASN A 11 0.50 -13.26 20.13
C ASN A 11 -0.24 -11.90 20.07
N ASN A 12 -0.81 -11.47 21.20
CA ASN A 12 -1.56 -10.21 21.29
C ASN A 12 -0.71 -8.98 20.95
N GLN A 13 0.58 -8.98 21.30
CA GLN A 13 1.46 -7.85 21.04
C GLN A 13 1.73 -7.67 19.53
N ASP A 14 1.92 -8.79 18.83
CA ASP A 14 2.06 -8.84 17.38
C ASP A 14 0.80 -8.29 16.69
N PHE A 15 -0.38 -8.74 17.12
CA PHE A 15 -1.66 -8.22 16.67
C PHE A 15 -1.80 -6.71 16.88
N MET A 16 -1.53 -6.21 18.08
CA MET A 16 -1.66 -4.77 18.40
C MET A 16 -0.73 -3.91 17.54
N LYS A 17 0.51 -4.36 17.32
CA LYS A 17 1.47 -3.66 16.46
C LYS A 17 0.98 -3.60 15.02
N GLY A 18 0.59 -4.73 14.44
CA GLY A 18 0.12 -4.80 13.07
C GLY A 18 -1.19 -4.02 12.84
N TYR A 19 -2.13 -4.13 13.77
CA TYR A 19 -3.38 -3.38 13.73
C TYR A 19 -3.15 -1.87 13.84
N SER A 20 -2.41 -1.42 14.85
CA SER A 20 -2.10 0.00 15.06
C SER A 20 -1.41 0.60 13.84
N LYS A 21 -0.41 -0.09 13.28
CA LYS A 21 0.29 0.35 12.07
C LYS A 21 -0.64 0.46 10.86
N ARG A 22 -1.50 -0.53 10.62
CA ARG A 22 -2.46 -0.47 9.50
C ARG A 22 -3.49 0.63 9.69
N LYS A 23 -4.03 0.77 10.90
CA LYS A 23 -4.96 1.84 11.24
C LYS A 23 -4.31 3.21 11.01
N SER A 24 -3.13 3.48 11.55
CA SER A 24 -2.45 4.76 11.33
C SER A 24 -2.09 5.03 9.86
N THR A 25 -1.90 3.98 9.06
CA THR A 25 -1.51 4.11 7.65
C THR A 25 -2.71 4.38 6.75
N PHE A 26 -3.88 3.79 7.02
CA PHE A 26 -5.05 3.86 6.14
C PHE A 26 -6.22 4.66 6.72
N GLU A 27 -6.17 5.07 7.98
CA GLU A 27 -7.23 5.87 8.59
C GLU A 27 -7.37 7.22 7.88
N GLY A 28 -8.58 7.48 7.38
CA GLY A 28 -8.90 8.68 6.62
C GLY A 28 -8.46 8.65 5.16
N LEU A 29 -7.91 7.54 4.66
CA LEU A 29 -7.56 7.38 3.25
C LEU A 29 -8.70 6.74 2.46
N GLU A 30 -9.18 7.44 1.44
CA GLU A 30 -10.01 6.84 0.40
C GLU A 30 -9.10 6.28 -0.69
N ILE A 31 -9.18 4.96 -0.92
CA ILE A 31 -8.47 4.25 -2.00
C ILE A 31 -9.53 3.57 -2.86
N ARG A 32 -9.73 4.07 -4.08
CA ARG A 32 -10.75 3.55 -4.99
C ARG A 32 -10.26 2.24 -5.61
N PHE A 33 -11.13 1.24 -5.63
CA PHE A 33 -10.86 -0.11 -6.15
C PHE A 33 -11.58 -0.39 -7.48
N ASP A 34 -12.24 0.62 -8.05
CA ASP A 34 -13.07 0.51 -9.24
C ASP A 34 -12.26 0.13 -10.50
N ASN A 35 -11.00 0.58 -10.58
CA ASN A 35 -10.04 0.12 -11.58
C ASN A 35 -8.59 0.33 -11.10
N GLU A 36 -7.66 -0.34 -11.79
CA GLU A 36 -6.23 -0.31 -11.45
C GLU A 36 -5.63 1.10 -11.49
N GLN A 37 -5.98 1.91 -12.48
CA GLN A 37 -5.43 3.25 -12.64
C GLN A 37 -5.82 4.16 -11.46
N ASN A 38 -7.09 4.14 -11.06
CA ASN A 38 -7.58 4.89 -9.91
C ASN A 38 -6.92 4.40 -8.61
N PHE A 39 -6.81 3.08 -8.44
CA PHE A 39 -6.15 2.47 -7.29
C PHE A 39 -4.68 2.90 -7.17
N VAL A 40 -3.91 2.80 -8.25
CA VAL A 40 -2.49 3.22 -8.30
C VAL A 40 -2.35 4.72 -8.03
N ASN A 41 -3.20 5.55 -8.64
CA ASN A 41 -3.19 7.00 -8.45
C ASN A 41 -3.43 7.37 -6.98
N ASP A 42 -4.41 6.72 -6.32
CA ASP A 42 -4.73 6.96 -4.92
C ASP A 42 -3.57 6.52 -4.00
N LEU A 43 -2.91 5.40 -4.32
CA LEU A 43 -1.71 4.98 -3.58
C LEU A 43 -0.54 5.96 -3.74
N GLN A 44 -0.28 6.47 -4.95
CA GLN A 44 0.78 7.45 -5.19
C GLN A 44 0.49 8.79 -4.51
N LYS A 45 -0.76 9.30 -4.60
CA LYS A 45 -1.20 10.53 -3.93
C LYS A 45 -1.00 10.48 -2.42
N ASN A 46 -1.19 9.30 -1.81
CA ASN A 46 -1.00 9.08 -0.38
C ASN A 46 0.41 8.64 0.01
N ASN A 47 1.39 8.70 -0.92
CA ASN A 47 2.78 8.28 -0.70
C ASN A 47 2.94 6.81 -0.27
N LEU A 48 1.96 5.95 -0.59
CA LEU A 48 1.97 4.51 -0.30
C LEU A 48 2.67 3.70 -1.40
N LEU A 49 2.80 4.28 -2.58
CA LEU A 49 3.48 3.68 -3.72
C LEU A 49 4.36 4.74 -4.40
N LYS A 50 5.63 4.41 -4.63
CA LYS A 50 6.51 5.17 -5.51
C LYS A 50 6.86 4.27 -6.69
N ILE A 51 6.45 4.68 -7.89
CA ILE A 51 6.85 4.01 -9.12
C ILE A 51 8.07 4.78 -9.62
N GLU A 52 9.24 4.18 -9.50
CA GLU A 52 10.44 4.73 -10.09
C GLU A 52 10.28 4.66 -11.61
N SER A 53 10.15 5.81 -12.28
CA SER A 53 10.31 5.82 -13.72
C SER A 53 11.77 5.47 -14.01
N SER A 54 12.04 4.37 -14.68
CA SER A 54 13.36 4.04 -15.22
C SER A 54 13.79 4.98 -16.36
N LYS A 55 13.43 6.26 -16.31
CA LYS A 55 13.74 7.30 -17.28
C LYS A 55 14.91 8.13 -16.77
N GLY A 56 16.12 7.58 -16.91
CA GLY A 56 17.33 8.36 -16.66
C GLY A 56 18.57 7.52 -16.49
N LEU A 57 18.99 6.78 -17.54
CA LEU A 57 20.40 6.36 -17.71
C LEU A 57 20.77 5.80 -19.11
N PHE A 58 19.89 5.86 -20.12
CA PHE A 58 20.25 5.52 -21.51
C PHE A 58 19.50 6.38 -22.55
N GLY A 59 19.73 7.69 -22.50
CA GLY A 59 19.18 8.67 -23.46
C GLY A 59 20.24 9.55 -24.14
N LEU A 60 21.50 9.09 -24.18
CA LEU A 60 22.47 9.53 -25.18
C LEU A 60 22.20 8.64 -26.41
N PHE A 61 21.38 9.11 -27.35
CA PHE A 61 21.46 8.96 -28.82
C PHE A 61 20.23 9.63 -29.44
#